data_AF-K1SDM3-F1
#
_entry.id   AF-K1SDM3-F1
#
_cell.length_a   1.000
_cell.length_b   1.000
_cell.length_c   1.000
_cell.angle_alpha   90.00
_cell.angle_beta   90.00
_cell.angle_gamma   90.00
#
_symmetry.space_group_name_H-M   'P 1'
#
loop_
_entity.id
_entity.type
_entity.pdbx_description
1 polymer ?
#
loop_
_entity_poly.entity_id
_entity_poly.type
_entity_poly.pdbx_seq_one_letter_code
_entity_poly.pdbx_strand_id
1 'polypeptide(L)'
;GNGWYNHQSKAVWDFDRAPWRNRPAFCLDLRITYTDGSVETIPTDLSWRTASGAITFNSIYTGEHYDARLEQKGWSTPEFDDSKWRGVAYRSVPSSNVTAQQVHPIRNVKIFPAVSFRKVDEKTYIYDFGQNMSGVTCIHVSGERGTEVRIKHGERLHPNGRLDLSNIDVYFRGDKEKDPFQTDILILSGEEDEFMPRFNYKGFRYVEVVADKPIELDQNSLIAYFMHSDVPAVGSLES
;
A
#
# COMPACT_ATOMS: atom_id res chain seq x y z
N GLY A 1 1.01 -2.37 -8.97
CA GLY A 1 0.03 -3.20 -8.25
C GLY A 1 -1.14 -3.53 -9.14
N ASN A 2 -2.12 -4.24 -8.59
CA ASN A 2 -3.35 -4.66 -9.25
C ASN A 2 -4.33 -3.49 -9.46
N GLY A 3 -4.49 -2.65 -8.43
CA GLY A 3 -5.42 -1.53 -8.42
C GLY A 3 -6.86 -1.92 -8.80
N TRP A 4 -7.64 -0.96 -9.29
CA TRP A 4 -8.97 -1.22 -9.85
C TRP A 4 -8.92 -1.98 -11.19
N TYR A 5 -7.77 -1.93 -11.89
CA TYR A 5 -7.60 -2.58 -13.19
C TYR A 5 -7.61 -4.11 -13.09
N ASN A 6 -7.00 -4.67 -12.04
CA ASN A 6 -6.96 -6.11 -11.79
C ASN A 6 -7.49 -6.47 -10.40
N HIS A 7 -8.66 -5.96 -10.03
CA HIS A 7 -9.21 -6.21 -8.69
C HIS A 7 -9.45 -7.71 -8.43
N GLN A 8 -8.88 -8.28 -7.35
CA GLN A 8 -8.97 -9.73 -7.07
C GLN A 8 -9.87 -10.09 -5.89
N SER A 9 -9.95 -9.22 -4.88
CA SER A 9 -10.75 -9.49 -3.69
C SER A 9 -12.25 -9.55 -4.02
N LYS A 10 -12.93 -10.56 -3.48
CA LYS A 10 -14.36 -10.80 -3.70
C LYS A 10 -15.19 -9.95 -2.74
N ALA A 11 -16.10 -9.16 -3.27
CA ALA A 11 -16.94 -8.26 -2.49
C ALA A 11 -18.27 -7.98 -3.21
N VAL A 12 -19.11 -7.13 -2.62
CA VAL A 12 -20.48 -6.85 -3.09
C VAL A 12 -20.58 -6.38 -4.55
N TRP A 13 -19.54 -5.76 -5.10
CA TRP A 13 -19.53 -5.21 -6.47
C TRP A 13 -19.02 -6.19 -7.53
N ASP A 14 -18.59 -7.39 -7.14
CA ASP A 14 -18.08 -8.43 -8.05
C ASP A 14 -17.02 -7.91 -9.06
N PHE A 15 -16.18 -6.94 -8.65
CA PHE A 15 -15.12 -6.42 -9.51
C PHE A 15 -14.12 -7.51 -9.91
N ASP A 16 -13.99 -8.58 -9.13
CA ASP A 16 -13.25 -9.79 -9.50
C ASP A 16 -13.82 -10.50 -10.74
N ARG A 17 -14.97 -10.08 -11.26
CA ARG A 17 -15.57 -10.60 -12.51
C ARG A 17 -15.69 -9.55 -13.60
N ALA A 18 -15.17 -8.35 -13.37
CA ALA A 18 -15.29 -7.26 -14.32
C ALA A 18 -14.60 -7.60 -15.67
N PRO A 19 -15.24 -7.33 -16.81
CA PRO A 19 -14.76 -7.77 -18.13
C PRO A 19 -13.50 -7.02 -18.61
N TRP A 20 -13.20 -5.85 -18.04
CA TRP A 20 -12.00 -5.07 -18.36
C TRP A 20 -10.74 -5.57 -17.64
N ARG A 21 -10.87 -6.52 -16.70
CA ARG A 21 -9.74 -6.99 -15.93
C ARG A 21 -8.70 -7.69 -16.78
N ASN A 22 -7.44 -7.37 -16.52
CA ASN A 22 -6.31 -8.07 -17.09
C ASN A 22 -5.13 -8.00 -16.13
N ARG A 23 -4.03 -8.68 -16.47
CA ARG A 23 -2.76 -8.52 -15.75
C ARG A 23 -2.27 -7.07 -15.87
N PRO A 24 -1.80 -6.45 -14.77
CA PRO A 24 -1.22 -5.12 -14.82
C PRO A 24 -0.11 -5.02 -15.87
N ALA A 25 -0.10 -3.90 -16.59
CA ALA A 25 0.90 -3.56 -17.58
C ALA A 25 1.46 -2.17 -17.28
N PHE A 26 2.66 -1.89 -17.77
CA PHE A 26 3.35 -0.62 -17.60
C PHE A 26 3.70 -0.04 -18.98
N CYS A 27 3.56 1.27 -19.13
CA CYS A 27 3.84 2.01 -20.35
C CYS A 27 4.47 3.35 -19.96
N LEU A 28 5.61 3.67 -20.54
CA LEU A 28 6.35 4.90 -20.27
C LEU A 28 7.22 5.26 -21.48
N ASP A 29 7.29 6.56 -21.78
CA ASP A 29 8.31 7.17 -22.64
C ASP A 29 9.04 8.25 -21.83
N LEU A 30 10.34 8.05 -21.56
CA LEU A 30 11.19 9.09 -20.98
C LEU A 30 11.87 9.86 -22.11
N ARG A 31 11.48 11.12 -22.30
CA ARG A 31 12.03 11.99 -23.34
C ARG A 31 13.08 12.94 -22.76
N ILE A 32 14.31 12.83 -23.23
CA ILE A 32 15.46 13.65 -22.83
C ILE A 32 15.74 14.65 -23.95
N THR A 33 15.81 15.95 -23.62
CA THR A 33 16.22 17.00 -24.58
C THR A 33 17.60 17.52 -24.18
N TYR A 34 18.56 17.38 -25.08
CA TYR A 34 19.94 17.80 -24.84
C TYR A 34 20.14 19.30 -25.12
N THR A 35 21.30 19.82 -24.71
CA THR A 35 21.65 21.23 -24.87
C THR A 35 21.84 21.66 -26.32
N ASP A 36 22.10 20.72 -27.23
CA ASP A 36 22.17 20.95 -28.68
C ASP A 36 20.79 20.88 -29.37
N GLY A 37 19.72 20.61 -28.59
CA GLY A 37 18.34 20.49 -29.08
C GLY A 37 17.97 19.09 -29.60
N SER A 38 18.91 18.13 -29.63
CA SER A 38 18.58 16.74 -29.95
C SER A 38 17.71 16.10 -28.86
N VAL A 39 16.97 15.06 -29.24
CA VAL A 39 16.03 14.36 -28.36
C VAL A 39 16.31 12.86 -28.38
N GLU A 40 16.49 12.27 -27.20
CA GLU A 40 16.46 10.82 -26.99
C GLU A 40 15.16 10.43 -26.29
N THR A 41 14.59 9.29 -26.68
CA THR A 41 13.45 8.69 -25.98
C THR A 41 13.86 7.30 -25.49
N ILE A 42 13.66 7.04 -24.19
CA ILE A 42 13.80 5.73 -23.57
C ILE A 42 12.39 5.18 -23.32
N PRO A 43 11.86 4.30 -24.20
CA PRO A 43 10.52 3.76 -24.07
C PRO A 43 10.49 2.49 -23.20
N THR A 44 9.29 2.07 -22.79
CA THR A 44 9.04 0.68 -22.38
C THR A 44 9.01 -0.25 -23.59
N ASP A 45 9.94 -1.19 -23.66
CA ASP A 45 10.06 -2.18 -24.74
C ASP A 45 10.55 -3.54 -24.21
N LEU A 46 11.05 -4.42 -25.10
CA LEU A 46 11.55 -5.75 -24.73
C LEU A 46 12.96 -5.77 -24.11
N SER A 47 13.68 -4.63 -24.06
CA SER A 47 14.97 -4.56 -23.37
C SER A 47 14.80 -4.52 -21.84
N TRP A 48 13.60 -4.19 -21.36
CA TRP A 48 13.28 -4.16 -19.94
C TRP A 48 13.30 -5.56 -19.32
N ARG A 49 13.61 -5.59 -18.01
CA ARG A 49 13.61 -6.81 -17.20
C ARG A 49 12.63 -6.69 -16.04
N THR A 50 12.24 -7.82 -15.49
CA THR A 50 11.28 -7.93 -14.39
C THR A 50 11.64 -9.04 -13.42
N ALA A 51 11.33 -8.83 -12.15
CA ALA A 51 11.39 -9.81 -11.09
C ALA A 51 10.24 -9.58 -10.09
N SER A 52 9.88 -10.62 -9.34
CA SER A 52 9.11 -10.43 -8.11
C SER A 52 9.95 -9.71 -7.06
N GLY A 53 9.30 -9.03 -6.11
CA GLY A 53 9.97 -8.34 -5.01
C GLY A 53 9.23 -8.52 -3.70
N ALA A 54 9.50 -7.62 -2.75
CA ALA A 54 8.94 -7.67 -1.40
C ALA A 54 7.42 -7.57 -1.34
N ILE A 55 6.76 -6.88 -2.27
CA ILE A 55 5.29 -6.89 -2.37
C ILE A 55 4.84 -8.23 -2.96
N THR A 56 4.33 -9.11 -2.11
CA THR A 56 3.88 -10.46 -2.49
C THR A 56 2.38 -10.51 -2.82
N PHE A 57 1.60 -9.58 -2.28
CA PHE A 57 0.18 -9.43 -2.56
C PHE A 57 -0.24 -7.96 -2.41
N ASN A 58 -1.21 -7.51 -3.21
CA ASN A 58 -1.85 -6.21 -3.00
C ASN A 58 -3.28 -6.20 -3.53
N SER A 59 -4.15 -5.52 -2.79
CA SER A 59 -5.55 -5.29 -3.10
C SER A 59 -6.02 -3.98 -2.47
N ILE A 60 -6.95 -3.31 -3.14
CA ILE A 60 -7.52 -2.05 -2.64
C ILE A 60 -8.40 -2.29 -1.40
N TYR A 61 -9.07 -3.45 -1.29
CA TYR A 61 -10.05 -3.70 -0.21
C TYR A 61 -9.43 -4.30 1.04
N THR A 62 -8.43 -5.17 0.86
CA THR A 62 -7.91 -5.98 1.96
C THR A 62 -6.61 -5.39 2.45
N GLY A 63 -5.55 -5.40 1.66
CA GLY A 63 -4.30 -4.77 2.05
C GLY A 63 -3.15 -5.12 1.13
N GLU A 64 -1.94 -4.89 1.62
CA GLU A 64 -0.69 -5.25 0.97
C GLU A 64 0.07 -6.21 1.87
N HIS A 65 0.57 -7.30 1.28
CA HIS A 65 1.47 -8.22 1.97
C HIS A 65 2.89 -7.95 1.48
N TYR A 66 3.78 -7.71 2.43
CA TYR A 66 5.14 -7.31 2.21
C TYR A 66 6.07 -8.27 2.94
N ASP A 67 7.01 -8.86 2.22
CA ASP A 67 8.09 -9.66 2.81
C ASP A 67 9.41 -8.91 2.62
N ALA A 68 9.84 -8.21 3.67
CA ALA A 68 11.05 -7.38 3.65
C ALA A 68 12.31 -8.21 3.37
N ARG A 69 12.27 -9.52 3.62
CA ARG A 69 13.37 -10.45 3.31
C ARG A 69 13.60 -10.62 1.81
N LEU A 70 12.65 -10.23 0.97
CA LEU A 70 12.71 -10.30 -0.49
C LEU A 70 13.09 -8.96 -1.14
N GLU A 71 13.44 -7.93 -0.36
CA GLU A 71 13.93 -6.68 -0.90
C GLU A 71 15.22 -6.88 -1.69
N GLN A 72 15.28 -6.22 -2.85
CA GLN A 72 16.46 -6.17 -3.69
C GLN A 72 17.05 -4.76 -3.56
N LYS A 73 17.86 -4.53 -2.52
CA LYS A 73 18.48 -3.23 -2.24
C LYS A 73 19.22 -2.73 -3.49
N GLY A 74 18.95 -1.48 -3.90
CA GLY A 74 19.58 -0.85 -5.07
C GLY A 74 18.96 -1.18 -6.43
N TRP A 75 17.88 -1.96 -6.53
CA TRP A 75 17.31 -2.37 -7.84
C TRP A 75 16.96 -1.22 -8.80
N SER A 76 16.71 -0.02 -8.27
CA SER A 76 16.42 1.19 -9.03
C SER A 76 17.64 2.11 -9.20
N THR A 77 18.86 1.55 -9.21
CA THR A 77 20.12 2.27 -9.45
C THR A 77 20.83 1.73 -10.69
N PRO A 78 21.62 2.54 -11.41
CA PRO A 78 22.32 2.10 -12.63
C PRO A 78 23.28 0.93 -12.41
N GLU A 79 23.84 0.79 -11.21
CA GLU A 79 24.87 -0.21 -10.87
C GLU A 79 24.30 -1.58 -10.49
N PHE A 80 22.98 -1.74 -10.47
CA PHE A 80 22.35 -2.98 -10.04
C PHE A 80 22.56 -4.13 -11.02
N ASP A 81 23.01 -5.29 -10.52
CA ASP A 81 23.09 -6.52 -11.30
C ASP A 81 21.71 -7.17 -11.44
N ASP A 82 21.03 -6.88 -12.55
CA ASP A 82 19.75 -7.49 -12.91
C ASP A 82 19.90 -8.82 -13.66
N SER A 83 21.10 -9.42 -13.75
CA SER A 83 21.39 -10.65 -14.54
C SER A 83 20.43 -11.82 -14.28
N LYS A 84 19.85 -11.91 -13.09
CA LYS A 84 18.89 -12.95 -12.69
C LYS A 84 17.42 -12.62 -13.00
N TRP A 85 17.13 -11.39 -13.42
CA TRP A 85 15.78 -10.96 -13.78
C TRP A 85 15.36 -11.54 -15.13
N ARG A 86 14.06 -11.67 -15.32
CA ARG A 86 13.47 -12.22 -16.56
C ARG A 86 13.19 -11.09 -17.54
N GLY A 87 13.18 -11.38 -18.84
CA GLY A 87 12.70 -10.43 -19.83
C GLY A 87 11.20 -10.14 -19.66
N VAL A 88 10.77 -8.96 -20.08
CA VAL A 88 9.35 -8.62 -20.16
C VAL A 88 8.70 -9.17 -21.43
N ALA A 89 7.37 -9.07 -21.53
CA ALA A 89 6.63 -9.42 -22.73
C ALA A 89 5.52 -8.38 -22.97
N TYR A 90 5.23 -8.09 -24.24
CA TYR A 90 4.13 -7.21 -24.60
C TYR A 90 2.77 -7.75 -24.13
N ARG A 91 1.87 -6.83 -23.82
CA ARG A 91 0.48 -7.10 -23.45
C ARG A 91 -0.45 -6.26 -24.31
N SER A 92 -1.67 -6.74 -24.50
CA SER A 92 -2.72 -5.94 -25.09
C SER A 92 -3.00 -4.73 -24.21
N VAL A 93 -3.15 -3.57 -24.85
CA VAL A 93 -3.54 -2.35 -24.15
C VAL A 93 -5.02 -2.44 -23.73
N PRO A 94 -5.39 -1.93 -22.55
CA PRO A 94 -6.80 -1.87 -22.15
C PRO A 94 -7.63 -0.90 -22.99
N SER A 95 -6.97 0.07 -23.61
CA SER A 95 -7.57 1.10 -24.44
C SER A 95 -6.49 1.68 -25.37
N SER A 96 -6.89 2.11 -26.55
CA SER A 96 -6.05 2.92 -27.45
C SER A 96 -6.05 4.41 -27.08
N ASN A 97 -6.88 4.82 -26.11
CA ASN A 97 -7.00 6.20 -25.69
C ASN A 97 -6.12 6.48 -24.46
N VAL A 98 -4.97 7.12 -24.69
CA VAL A 98 -4.10 7.65 -23.63
C VAL A 98 -4.30 9.16 -23.57
N THR A 99 -4.75 9.65 -22.42
CA THR A 99 -5.03 11.08 -22.21
C THR A 99 -4.30 11.59 -20.99
N ALA A 100 -3.96 12.88 -20.99
CA ALA A 100 -3.42 13.53 -19.81
C ALA A 100 -4.46 13.49 -18.68
N GLN A 101 -4.02 13.19 -17.45
CA GLN A 101 -4.89 13.20 -16.28
C GLN A 101 -5.50 14.60 -16.08
N GLN A 102 -6.84 14.67 -16.03
CA GLN A 102 -7.59 15.94 -15.94
C GLN A 102 -7.98 16.34 -14.51
N VAL A 103 -7.64 15.51 -13.52
CA VAL A 103 -7.98 15.72 -12.10
C VAL A 103 -6.72 15.78 -11.26
N HIS A 104 -6.78 16.44 -10.10
CA HIS A 104 -5.69 16.43 -9.14
C HIS A 104 -5.30 15.00 -8.74
N PRO A 105 -4.01 14.66 -8.70
CA PRO A 105 -3.57 13.33 -8.29
C PRO A 105 -3.84 13.09 -6.81
N ILE A 106 -3.99 11.81 -6.46
CA ILE A 106 -4.00 11.40 -5.05
C ILE A 106 -2.59 11.59 -4.48
N ARG A 107 -2.50 12.22 -3.30
CA ARG A 107 -1.24 12.46 -2.58
C ARG A 107 -1.39 12.13 -1.09
N ASN A 108 -0.26 12.02 -0.40
CA ASN A 108 -0.20 12.05 1.06
C ASN A 108 -0.35 13.52 1.50
N VAL A 109 -1.60 13.97 1.68
CA VAL A 109 -1.93 15.39 1.86
C VAL A 109 -1.59 15.88 3.27
N LYS A 110 -1.78 15.03 4.29
CA LYS A 110 -1.50 15.39 5.69
C LYS A 110 -1.00 14.20 6.48
N ILE A 111 -0.06 14.47 7.38
CA ILE A 111 0.47 13.51 8.34
C ILE A 111 -0.30 13.61 9.66
N PHE A 112 -0.67 12.47 10.23
CA PHE A 112 -1.34 12.33 11.51
C PHE A 112 -0.51 11.43 12.43
N PRO A 113 0.22 11.98 13.41
CA PRO A 113 0.76 11.21 14.52
C PRO A 113 -0.37 10.60 15.34
N ALA A 114 -0.12 9.46 15.99
CA ALA A 114 -1.07 8.91 16.95
C ALA A 114 -1.26 9.88 18.13
N VAL A 115 -2.50 10.12 18.53
CA VAL A 115 -2.83 10.95 19.69
C VAL A 115 -2.88 10.13 20.98
N SER A 116 -3.09 8.81 20.86
CA SER A 116 -2.94 7.87 21.97
C SER A 116 -2.43 6.52 21.48
N PHE A 117 -1.75 5.83 22.39
CA PHE A 117 -1.13 4.52 22.18
C PHE A 117 -1.38 3.63 23.40
N ARG A 118 -1.67 2.36 23.16
CA ARG A 118 -1.86 1.36 24.20
C ARG A 118 -1.19 0.04 23.82
N LYS A 119 -0.16 -0.35 24.58
CA LYS A 119 0.36 -1.72 24.60
C LYS A 119 -0.64 -2.61 25.34
N VAL A 120 -1.23 -3.58 24.65
CA VAL A 120 -2.15 -4.56 25.24
C VAL A 120 -1.36 -5.70 25.86
N ASP A 121 -0.34 -6.19 25.14
CA ASP A 121 0.62 -7.20 25.56
C ASP A 121 1.92 -7.04 24.73
N GLU A 122 2.85 -7.99 24.83
CA GLU A 122 4.14 -7.96 24.11
C GLU A 122 4.03 -8.06 22.58
N LYS A 123 2.84 -8.36 22.05
CA LYS A 123 2.58 -8.59 20.63
C LYS A 123 1.50 -7.70 20.05
N THR A 124 0.69 -7.06 20.89
CA THR A 124 -0.53 -6.36 20.48
C THR A 124 -0.53 -4.91 20.93
N TYR A 125 -0.77 -4.01 19.98
CA TYR A 125 -0.74 -2.56 20.17
C TYR A 125 -1.95 -1.90 19.51
N ILE A 126 -2.50 -0.87 20.16
CA ILE A 126 -3.62 -0.07 19.63
C ILE A 126 -3.18 1.39 19.53
N TYR A 127 -3.39 1.99 18.35
CA TYR A 127 -3.17 3.39 18.05
C TYR A 127 -4.51 4.08 17.79
N ASP A 128 -4.72 5.26 18.37
CA ASP A 128 -5.80 6.19 18.01
C ASP A 128 -5.19 7.43 17.36
N PHE A 129 -5.63 7.76 16.15
CA PHE A 129 -5.20 8.97 15.43
C PHE A 129 -6.11 10.18 15.70
N GLY A 130 -7.13 10.03 16.54
CA GLY A 130 -8.04 11.09 16.97
C GLY A 130 -9.09 11.50 15.93
N GLN A 131 -8.90 11.09 14.68
CA GLN A 131 -9.76 11.42 13.55
C GLN A 131 -9.97 10.19 12.66
N ASN A 132 -11.22 9.94 12.24
CA ASN A 132 -11.50 8.98 11.18
C ASN A 132 -11.12 9.61 9.83
N MET A 133 -10.33 8.89 9.03
CA MET A 133 -9.73 9.42 7.80
C MET A 133 -9.55 8.33 6.73
N SER A 134 -9.29 8.74 5.49
CA SER A 134 -8.88 7.84 4.41
C SER A 134 -7.37 7.89 4.20
N GLY A 135 -6.71 6.74 4.02
CA GLY A 135 -5.29 6.73 3.65
C GLY A 135 -4.56 5.46 4.05
N VAL A 136 -3.31 5.60 4.46
CA VAL A 136 -2.42 4.49 4.82
C VAL A 136 -1.62 4.83 6.08
N THR A 137 -0.93 3.83 6.64
CA THR A 137 0.04 4.05 7.71
C THR A 137 1.46 3.71 7.24
N CYS A 138 2.46 4.37 7.83
CA CYS A 138 3.85 3.97 7.76
C CYS A 138 4.29 3.48 9.14
N ILE A 139 4.83 2.26 9.20
CA ILE A 139 5.38 1.66 10.41
C ILE A 139 6.91 1.61 10.31
N HIS A 140 7.58 1.97 11.40
CA HIS A 140 9.00 1.67 11.65
C HIS A 140 9.05 0.61 12.75
N VAL A 141 9.66 -0.53 12.45
CA VAL A 141 9.68 -1.67 13.38
C VAL A 141 10.97 -2.47 13.21
N SER A 142 11.44 -3.03 14.31
CA SER A 142 12.54 -4.00 14.32
C SER A 142 12.10 -5.24 15.10
N GLY A 143 12.61 -6.40 14.72
CA GLY A 143 12.25 -7.66 15.39
C GLY A 143 12.96 -8.86 14.79
N GLU A 144 12.62 -10.05 15.29
CA GLU A 144 13.21 -11.28 14.77
C GLU A 144 12.86 -11.47 13.29
N ARG A 145 13.85 -11.88 12.49
CA ARG A 145 13.65 -12.19 11.06
C ARG A 145 12.49 -13.17 10.86
N GLY A 146 11.57 -12.81 9.98
CA GLY A 146 10.41 -13.64 9.64
C GLY A 146 9.23 -13.50 10.59
N THR A 147 9.30 -12.62 11.60
CA THR A 147 8.12 -12.23 12.39
C THR A 147 7.05 -11.65 11.46
N GLU A 148 5.81 -12.11 11.61
CA GLU A 148 4.66 -11.57 10.88
C GLU A 148 3.98 -10.50 11.72
N VAL A 149 3.87 -9.29 11.17
CA VAL A 149 3.19 -8.14 11.77
C VAL A 149 1.96 -7.81 10.94
N ARG A 150 0.77 -7.94 11.54
CA ARG A 150 -0.53 -7.59 10.95
C ARG A 150 -0.95 -6.21 11.42
N ILE A 151 -1.22 -5.31 10.48
CA ILE A 151 -1.56 -3.90 10.72
C ILE A 151 -3.02 -3.69 10.28
N LYS A 152 -3.95 -3.84 11.23
CA LYS A 152 -5.40 -3.82 10.98
C LYS A 152 -5.96 -2.42 11.17
N HIS A 153 -6.75 -1.93 10.22
CA HIS A 153 -7.28 -0.57 10.24
C HIS A 153 -8.81 -0.59 10.39
N GLY A 154 -9.35 0.20 11.31
CA GLY A 154 -10.80 0.25 11.56
C GLY A 154 -11.30 1.58 12.13
N GLU A 155 -12.62 1.74 12.15
CA GLU A 155 -13.29 2.99 12.53
C GLU A 155 -13.78 2.99 13.97
N ARG A 156 -13.82 1.80 14.61
CA ARG A 156 -14.43 1.59 15.93
C ARG A 156 -13.56 0.68 16.79
N LEU A 157 -13.81 0.76 18.10
CA LEU A 157 -13.29 -0.16 19.09
C LEU A 157 -14.45 -0.88 19.78
N HIS A 158 -14.24 -2.15 20.12
CA HIS A 158 -15.10 -2.86 21.06
C HIS A 158 -14.95 -2.30 22.48
N PRO A 159 -15.88 -2.59 23.42
CA PRO A 159 -15.78 -2.13 24.82
C PRO A 159 -14.49 -2.55 25.55
N ASN A 160 -13.83 -3.63 25.12
CA ASN A 160 -12.53 -4.08 25.64
C ASN A 160 -11.33 -3.30 25.04
N GLY A 161 -11.59 -2.32 24.18
CA GLY A 161 -10.62 -1.48 23.51
C GLY A 161 -9.87 -2.17 22.35
N ARG A 162 -10.33 -3.34 21.88
CA ARG A 162 -9.81 -4.00 20.68
C ARG A 162 -10.49 -3.47 19.42
N LEU A 163 -9.85 -3.61 18.27
CA LEU A 163 -10.38 -3.12 17.01
C LEU A 163 -11.68 -3.85 16.63
N ASP A 164 -12.68 -3.08 16.17
CA ASP A 164 -13.95 -3.59 15.65
C ASP A 164 -14.05 -3.30 14.15
N LEU A 165 -14.08 -4.36 13.33
CA LEU A 165 -14.24 -4.29 11.87
C LEU A 165 -15.65 -4.65 11.40
N SER A 166 -16.55 -5.03 12.32
CA SER A 166 -17.85 -5.64 12.01
C SER A 166 -18.79 -4.71 11.24
N ASN A 167 -18.54 -3.40 11.24
CA ASN A 167 -19.33 -2.44 10.47
C ASN A 167 -18.84 -2.26 9.02
N ILE A 168 -17.59 -2.60 8.72
CA ILE A 168 -16.94 -2.32 7.43
C ILE A 168 -16.63 -3.58 6.60
N ASP A 169 -16.52 -4.75 7.23
CA ASP A 169 -16.18 -5.99 6.54
C ASP A 169 -17.40 -6.80 6.05
N VAL A 170 -18.63 -6.32 6.30
CA VAL A 170 -19.89 -7.03 6.01
C VAL A 170 -20.09 -7.39 4.54
N TYR A 171 -19.46 -6.62 3.63
CA TYR A 171 -19.57 -6.80 2.19
C TYR A 171 -18.38 -7.55 1.59
N PHE A 172 -17.38 -7.88 2.40
CA PHE A 172 -16.24 -8.68 1.98
C PHE A 172 -16.60 -10.17 2.01
N ARG A 173 -16.39 -10.84 0.87
CA ARG A 173 -16.77 -12.26 0.63
C ARG A 173 -15.55 -13.14 0.38
N GLY A 174 -14.34 -12.62 0.61
CA GLY A 174 -13.09 -13.35 0.45
C GLY A 174 -12.69 -14.16 1.67
N ASP A 175 -11.50 -14.75 1.61
CA ASP A 175 -10.90 -15.49 2.71
C ASP A 175 -10.34 -14.50 3.74
N LYS A 176 -11.03 -14.36 4.88
CA LYS A 176 -10.65 -13.40 5.94
C LYS A 176 -9.37 -13.80 6.70
N GLU A 177 -8.87 -15.02 6.54
CA GLU A 177 -7.63 -15.46 7.17
C GLU A 177 -6.41 -15.15 6.30
N LYS A 178 -6.51 -15.49 5.01
CA LYS A 178 -5.43 -15.31 4.02
C LYS A 178 -5.39 -13.93 3.39
N ASP A 179 -6.54 -13.28 3.22
CA ASP A 179 -6.70 -11.96 2.62
C ASP A 179 -7.57 -11.07 3.55
N PRO A 180 -7.10 -10.80 4.78
CA PRO A 180 -7.88 -10.08 5.78
C PRO A 180 -8.26 -8.67 5.32
N PHE A 181 -9.51 -8.27 5.56
CA PHE A 181 -10.02 -6.95 5.21
C PHE A 181 -9.26 -5.83 5.93
N GLN A 182 -8.96 -4.74 5.23
CA GLN A 182 -8.20 -3.57 5.72
C GLN A 182 -6.97 -3.90 6.60
N THR A 183 -6.22 -4.94 6.25
CA THR A 183 -5.07 -5.42 7.01
C THR A 183 -3.85 -5.55 6.11
N ASP A 184 -2.80 -4.79 6.39
CA ASP A 184 -1.50 -5.04 5.79
C ASP A 184 -0.75 -6.11 6.59
N ILE A 185 0.07 -6.89 5.90
CA ILE A 185 0.89 -7.95 6.51
C ILE A 185 2.35 -7.70 6.16
N LEU A 186 3.19 -7.49 7.16
CA LEU A 186 4.62 -7.28 7.01
C LEU A 186 5.37 -8.49 7.59
N ILE A 187 6.28 -9.08 6.82
CA ILE A 187 7.25 -10.07 7.30
C ILE A 187 8.59 -9.38 7.47
N LEU A 188 9.09 -9.37 8.72
CA LEU A 188 10.30 -8.62 9.08
C LEU A 188 11.57 -9.23 8.46
N SER A 189 12.50 -8.36 8.06
CA SER A 189 13.80 -8.73 7.50
C SER A 189 14.76 -9.29 8.57
N GLY A 190 14.57 -8.90 9.83
CA GLY A 190 15.50 -9.12 10.93
C GLY A 190 16.39 -7.91 11.23
N GLU A 191 16.26 -6.84 10.44
CA GLU A 191 16.88 -5.53 10.67
C GLU A 191 15.78 -4.52 11.07
N GLU A 192 16.06 -3.24 10.90
CA GLU A 192 15.05 -2.18 10.95
C GLU A 192 14.28 -2.15 9.62
N ASP A 193 12.97 -2.28 9.69
CA ASP A 193 12.06 -2.26 8.55
C ASP A 193 11.17 -1.01 8.59
N GLU A 194 11.06 -0.33 7.46
CA GLU A 194 10.05 0.69 7.20
C GLU A 194 9.03 0.13 6.20
N PHE A 195 7.75 0.19 6.54
CA PHE A 195 6.69 -0.26 5.63
C PHE A 195 5.54 0.73 5.55
N MET A 196 5.26 1.15 4.31
CA MET A 196 4.07 1.90 3.92
C MET A 196 3.49 1.28 2.64
N PRO A 197 2.21 0.85 2.63
CA PRO A 197 1.64 0.17 1.48
C PRO A 197 1.53 1.11 0.27
N ARG A 198 1.75 0.58 -0.93
CA ARG A 198 1.81 1.39 -2.17
C ARG A 198 0.57 1.28 -3.05
N PHE A 199 -0.18 0.20 -2.96
CA PHE A 199 -1.26 -0.12 -3.89
C PHE A 199 -2.64 -0.28 -3.24
N ASN A 200 -2.85 0.31 -2.06
CA ASN A 200 -4.13 0.29 -1.35
C ASN A 200 -4.38 1.59 -0.57
N TYR A 201 -5.56 1.68 0.06
CA TYR A 201 -5.90 2.68 1.09
C TYR A 201 -6.99 2.08 2.00
N LYS A 202 -7.23 2.69 3.16
CA LYS A 202 -8.27 2.29 4.13
C LYS A 202 -9.04 3.49 4.65
N GLY A 203 -10.25 3.27 5.17
CA GLY A 203 -10.93 4.19 6.07
C GLY A 203 -10.70 3.77 7.53
N PHE A 204 -10.13 4.65 8.37
CA PHE A 204 -9.81 4.32 9.75
C PHE A 204 -9.59 5.53 10.66
N ARG A 205 -9.80 5.29 11.95
CA ARG A 205 -9.32 6.12 13.07
C ARG A 205 -8.34 5.35 13.94
N TYR A 206 -8.57 4.04 14.09
CA TYR A 206 -7.84 3.17 14.98
C TYR A 206 -7.03 2.16 14.17
N VAL A 207 -5.84 1.84 14.66
CA VAL A 207 -5.01 0.78 14.10
C VAL A 207 -4.59 -0.18 15.19
N GLU A 208 -4.85 -1.47 14.95
CA GLU A 208 -4.38 -2.57 15.80
C GLU A 208 -3.22 -3.27 15.10
N VAL A 209 -2.04 -3.21 15.73
CA VAL A 209 -0.85 -3.95 15.29
C VAL A 209 -0.73 -5.22 16.10
N VAL A 210 -0.68 -6.38 15.44
CA VAL A 210 -0.52 -7.70 16.06
C VAL A 210 0.64 -8.43 15.42
N ALA A 211 1.62 -8.82 16.22
CA ALA A 211 2.71 -9.68 15.78
C ALA A 211 2.53 -11.13 16.25
N ASP A 212 3.10 -12.09 15.53
CA ASP A 212 3.13 -13.49 15.96
C ASP A 212 4.23 -13.77 17.02
N LYS A 213 5.26 -12.92 17.06
CA LYS A 213 6.35 -12.91 18.06
C LYS A 213 6.44 -11.55 18.77
N PRO A 214 7.07 -11.47 19.96
CA PRO A 214 7.26 -10.19 20.64
C PRO A 214 8.00 -9.18 19.77
N ILE A 215 7.47 -7.96 19.71
CA ILE A 215 8.10 -6.79 19.09
C ILE A 215 7.94 -5.62 20.05
N GLU A 216 8.78 -4.60 19.93
CA GLU A 216 8.63 -3.36 20.69
C GLU A 216 8.19 -2.23 19.77
N LEU A 217 7.09 -1.58 20.13
CA LEU A 217 6.58 -0.40 19.44
C LEU A 217 6.26 0.67 20.48
N ASP A 218 6.37 1.93 20.07
CA ASP A 218 5.92 3.09 20.82
C ASP A 218 4.94 3.93 19.99
N GLN A 219 4.47 5.03 20.57
CA GLN A 219 3.49 5.92 19.93
C GLN A 219 3.96 6.50 18.58
N ASN A 220 5.27 6.62 18.36
CA ASN A 220 5.86 7.19 17.15
C ASN A 220 6.23 6.13 16.10
N SER A 221 6.22 4.83 16.48
CA SER A 221 6.49 3.74 15.54
C SER A 221 5.48 3.66 14.39
N LEU A 222 4.29 4.24 14.53
CA LEU A 222 3.26 4.23 13.51
C LEU A 222 2.70 5.64 13.25
N ILE A 223 2.71 6.06 11.99
CA ILE A 223 2.19 7.37 11.55
C ILE A 223 1.15 7.14 10.47
N ALA A 224 0.04 7.88 10.51
CA ALA A 224 -0.99 7.86 9.47
C ALA A 224 -0.77 8.97 8.43
N TYR A 225 -1.04 8.65 7.17
CA TYR A 225 -1.05 9.59 6.06
C TYR A 225 -2.47 9.70 5.53
N PHE A 226 -3.07 10.87 5.67
CA PHE A 226 -4.35 11.19 5.07
C PHE A 226 -4.19 11.42 3.56
N MET A 227 -4.93 10.65 2.78
CA MET A 227 -4.83 10.63 1.32
C MET A 227 -6.17 10.97 0.68
N HIS A 228 -6.11 11.88 -0.29
CA HIS A 228 -7.19 12.19 -1.23
C HIS A 228 -6.60 12.87 -2.47
N SER A 229 -7.45 13.21 -3.44
CA SER A 229 -7.05 14.07 -4.56
C SER A 229 -6.64 15.44 -4.02
N ASP A 230 -5.41 15.88 -4.31
CA ASP A 230 -4.77 17.06 -3.72
C ASP A 230 -5.30 18.37 -4.32
N VAL A 231 -6.59 18.62 -4.08
CA VAL A 231 -7.29 19.84 -4.48
C VAL A 231 -7.03 20.96 -3.47
N PRO A 232 -6.79 22.21 -3.90
CA PRO A 232 -6.63 23.32 -2.99
C PRO A 232 -7.94 23.64 -2.27
N ALA A 233 -7.87 24.01 -0.98
CA ALA A 233 -9.01 24.57 -0.28
C ALA A 233 -9.35 25.95 -0.85
N VAL A 234 -10.62 26.19 -1.18
CA VAL A 234 -11.09 27.45 -1.77
C VAL A 234 -12.04 28.25 -0.87
N GLY A 235 -12.32 27.74 0.33
CA GLY A 235 -13.21 28.40 1.29
C GLY A 235 -12.99 27.91 2.71
N SER A 236 -13.36 28.75 3.67
CA SER A 236 -13.41 28.45 5.10
C SER A 236 -14.75 28.89 5.67
N LEU A 237 -15.17 28.21 6.75
CA LEU A 237 -16.33 28.60 7.54
C LEU A 237 -15.93 28.47 9.01
N GLU A 238 -16.11 29.56 9.77
CA GLU A 238 -15.85 29.64 11.20
C GLU A 238 -17.08 30.31 11.86
N SER A 239 -17.42 29.90 13.08
CA SER A 239 -18.55 30.40 13.86
C SER A 239 -18.09 31.12 15.11
#